data_AF-A0A949VKR7-F1
#
_entry.id   AF-A0A949VKR7-F1
#
_cell.length_a   1.000
_cell.length_b   1.000
_cell.length_c   1.000
_cell.angle_alpha   90.00
_cell.angle_beta   90.00
_cell.angle_gamma   90.00
#
_symmetry.space_group_name_H-M   'P 1'
#
loop_
_entity.id
_entity.type
_entity.pdbx_description
1 polymer ?
#
loop_
_entity_poly.entity_id
_entity_poly.type
_entity_poly.pdbx_seq_one_letter_code
_entity_poly.pdbx_strand_id
1 'polypeptide(L)'
;MAFALATGVTERVTDLFTLVVIGALSLFVMGDIPPSMKEALGYFGVVVFGALAFILATLSLGTRTVRFVNLFAFLPQSFRDRAGDFLRHFIDGVGSVSHPKRAAPFIALTGLIWLLDGAGMVILAASLGETLTLRQSFVFIAALGVSSALPSTPGYVGVYQFVAVATLVPFSFSQESALALILFVQILNFIVVAFWGVLGLWVGLRESANRR
;
A
#
# COMPACT_ATOMS: atom_id res chain seq x y z
N MET A 1 23.25 5.23 -4.08
CA MET A 1 22.40 4.01 -3.98
C MET A 1 21.63 3.93 -2.67
N ALA A 2 22.26 4.11 -1.50
CA ALA A 2 21.57 4.07 -0.20
C ALA A 2 20.38 5.05 -0.07
N PHE A 3 20.49 6.27 -0.60
CA PHE A 3 19.41 7.26 -0.57
C PHE A 3 18.18 6.83 -1.39
N ALA A 4 18.36 6.33 -2.61
CA ALA A 4 17.26 5.86 -3.46
C ALA A 4 16.54 4.64 -2.86
N LEU A 5 17.29 3.72 -2.24
CA LEU A 5 16.71 2.58 -1.52
C LEU A 5 15.93 3.03 -0.27
N ALA A 6 16.46 4.00 0.47
CA ALA A 6 15.78 4.55 1.64
C ALA A 6 14.47 5.26 1.23
N THR A 7 14.49 6.08 0.17
CA THR A 7 13.28 6.76 -0.34
C THR A 7 12.22 5.77 -0.81
N GLY A 8 12.60 4.72 -1.56
CA GLY A 8 11.64 3.70 -2.01
C GLY A 8 11.02 2.88 -0.87
N VAL A 9 11.79 2.63 0.20
CA VAL A 9 11.24 1.98 1.41
C VAL A 9 10.26 2.91 2.12
N THR A 10 10.62 4.18 2.32
CA THR A 10 9.74 5.18 2.96
C THR A 10 8.43 5.38 2.19
N GLU A 11 8.51 5.43 0.85
CA GLU A 11 7.35 5.52 -0.04
C GLU A 11 6.42 4.32 0.15
N ARG A 12 6.95 3.10 0.04
CA ARG A 12 6.15 1.87 0.24
C ARG A 12 5.49 1.79 1.61
N VAL A 13 6.20 2.20 2.67
CA VAL A 13 5.63 2.22 4.02
C VAL A 13 4.49 3.22 4.13
N THR A 14 4.64 4.39 3.50
CA THR A 14 3.62 5.44 3.51
C THR A 14 2.39 5.02 2.69
N ASP A 15 2.60 4.41 1.52
CA ASP A 15 1.53 3.89 0.67
C ASP A 15 0.75 2.77 1.36
N LEU A 16 1.46 1.81 1.96
CA LEU A 16 0.83 0.72 2.72
C LEU A 16 0.00 1.29 3.87
N PHE A 17 0.52 2.30 4.56
CA PHE A 17 -0.23 2.97 5.63
C PHE A 17 -1.49 3.67 5.09
N THR A 18 -1.38 4.45 4.02
CA THR A 18 -2.53 5.15 3.44
C THR A 18 -3.61 4.16 2.99
N LEU A 19 -3.22 3.07 2.34
CA LEU A 19 -4.14 2.02 1.92
C LEU A 19 -4.86 1.36 3.10
N VAL A 20 -4.12 1.07 4.17
CA VAL A 20 -4.67 0.52 5.40
C VAL A 20 -5.73 1.46 6.01
N VAL A 21 -5.44 2.77 6.06
CA VAL A 21 -6.40 3.78 6.56
C VAL A 21 -7.62 3.89 5.66
N ILE A 22 -7.44 4.01 4.35
CA ILE A 22 -8.52 4.13 3.37
C ILE A 22 -9.42 2.88 3.40
N GLY A 23 -8.82 1.68 3.45
CA GLY A 23 -9.55 0.42 3.55
C GLY A 23 -10.38 0.34 4.84
N ALA A 24 -9.80 0.72 5.97
CA ALA A 24 -10.50 0.71 7.26
C ALA A 24 -11.66 1.71 7.33
N LEU A 25 -11.46 2.94 6.83
CA LEU A 25 -12.53 3.93 6.72
C LEU A 25 -13.65 3.44 5.79
N SER A 26 -13.29 2.79 4.69
CA SER A 26 -14.27 2.24 3.74
C SER A 26 -15.12 1.14 4.38
N LEU A 27 -14.51 0.24 5.14
CA LEU A 27 -15.22 -0.81 5.90
C LEU A 27 -16.13 -0.21 6.96
N PHE A 28 -15.63 0.76 7.73
CA PHE A 28 -16.40 1.44 8.78
C PHE A 28 -17.65 2.11 8.21
N VAL A 29 -17.54 2.73 7.03
CA VAL A 29 -18.65 3.43 6.37
C VAL A 29 -19.59 2.47 5.63
N MET A 30 -19.15 1.27 5.23
CA MET A 30 -20.00 0.29 4.53
C MET A 30 -21.08 -0.28 5.45
N GLY A 31 -20.79 -0.51 6.74
CA GLY A 31 -21.76 -1.02 7.73
C GLY A 31 -22.19 -2.48 7.54
N ASP A 32 -22.38 -2.92 6.30
CA ASP A 32 -22.75 -4.27 5.91
C ASP A 32 -21.56 -5.01 5.29
N ILE A 33 -20.96 -5.88 6.09
CA ILE A 33 -19.85 -6.75 5.70
C ILE A 33 -20.40 -8.17 5.44
N PRO A 34 -20.14 -8.77 4.27
CA PRO A 34 -20.55 -10.15 3.98
C PRO A 34 -20.03 -11.12 5.07
N PRO A 35 -20.86 -12.07 5.54
CA PRO A 35 -20.46 -12.98 6.63
C PRO A 35 -19.17 -13.77 6.36
N SER A 36 -18.96 -14.20 5.12
CA SER A 36 -17.76 -14.92 4.67
C SER A 36 -16.48 -14.10 4.77
N MET A 37 -16.59 -12.77 4.82
CA MET A 37 -15.47 -11.86 4.90
C MET A 37 -15.14 -11.45 6.34
N LYS A 38 -15.98 -11.78 7.34
CA LYS A 38 -15.83 -11.29 8.71
C LYS A 38 -14.51 -11.74 9.38
N GLU A 39 -14.07 -12.97 9.17
CA GLU A 39 -12.78 -13.45 9.72
C GLU A 39 -11.58 -12.77 9.03
N ALA A 40 -11.57 -12.74 7.69
CA ALA A 40 -10.51 -12.08 6.92
C ALA A 40 -10.42 -10.59 7.23
N LEU A 41 -11.57 -9.93 7.41
CA LEU A 41 -11.67 -8.54 7.83
C LEU A 41 -11.32 -8.33 9.30
N GLY A 42 -11.51 -9.33 10.15
CA GLY A 42 -10.99 -9.34 11.52
C GLY A 42 -9.47 -9.28 11.52
N TYR A 43 -8.80 -10.13 10.75
CA TYR A 43 -7.34 -10.10 10.60
C TYR A 43 -6.85 -8.80 9.96
N PHE A 44 -7.52 -8.34 8.90
CA PHE A 44 -7.21 -7.05 8.27
C PHE A 44 -7.39 -5.90 9.28
N GLY A 45 -8.47 -5.92 10.07
CA GLY A 45 -8.74 -4.96 11.12
C GLY A 45 -7.66 -4.95 12.21
N VAL A 46 -7.16 -6.12 12.63
CA VAL A 46 -6.02 -6.20 13.57
C VAL A 46 -4.76 -5.59 12.98
N VAL A 47 -4.45 -5.87 11.71
CA VAL A 47 -3.29 -5.26 11.01
C VAL A 47 -3.45 -3.74 10.93
N VAL A 48 -4.65 -3.26 10.57
CA VAL A 48 -4.97 -1.83 10.50
C VAL A 48 -4.82 -1.18 11.87
N PHE A 49 -5.46 -1.74 12.90
CA PHE A 49 -5.47 -1.16 14.23
C PHE A 49 -4.06 -1.18 14.84
N GLY A 50 -3.30 -2.24 14.59
CA GLY A 50 -1.88 -2.33 14.95
C GLY A 50 -1.04 -1.26 14.26
N ALA A 51 -1.21 -1.06 12.95
CA ALA A 51 -0.51 -0.03 12.20
C ALA A 51 -0.87 1.40 12.67
N LEU A 52 -2.16 1.66 12.91
CA LEU A 52 -2.64 2.94 13.41
C LEU A 52 -2.13 3.22 14.83
N ALA A 53 -2.22 2.23 15.73
CA ALA A 53 -1.71 2.35 17.09
C ALA A 53 -0.20 2.56 17.11
N PHE A 54 0.54 1.87 16.24
CA PHE A 54 1.98 2.07 16.06
C PHE A 54 2.30 3.51 15.62
N ILE A 55 1.54 4.06 14.68
CA ILE A 55 1.76 5.43 14.19
C ILE A 55 1.41 6.48 15.25
N LEU A 56 0.26 6.35 15.91
CA LEU A 56 -0.11 7.22 17.02
C LEU A 56 0.92 7.13 18.17
N ALA A 57 1.44 5.94 18.46
CA ALA A 57 2.53 5.75 19.40
C ALA A 57 3.81 6.48 18.93
N THR A 58 4.23 6.33 17.68
CA THR A 58 5.41 7.07 17.15
C THR A 58 5.23 8.58 17.16
N LEU A 59 4.05 9.10 16.84
CA LEU A 59 3.75 10.53 16.85
C LEU A 59 3.69 11.11 18.27
N SER A 60 3.11 10.37 19.22
CA SER A 60 2.95 10.83 20.62
C SER A 60 4.21 10.65 21.46
N LEU A 61 4.98 9.59 21.24
CA LEU A 61 6.17 9.24 22.03
C LEU A 61 7.47 9.69 21.36
N GLY A 62 7.45 10.01 20.06
CA GLY A 62 8.63 10.45 19.31
C GLY A 62 9.78 9.44 19.42
N THR A 63 10.99 9.94 19.69
CA THR A 63 12.18 9.08 19.89
C THR A 63 12.08 8.12 21.09
N ARG A 64 11.08 8.26 21.98
CA ARG A 64 10.85 7.28 23.05
C ARG A 64 10.33 5.95 22.52
N THR A 65 9.72 5.89 21.34
CA THR A 65 9.32 4.62 20.70
C THR A 65 10.52 3.73 20.38
N VAL A 66 11.68 4.32 20.11
CA VAL A 66 12.95 3.59 19.91
C VAL A 66 13.36 2.82 21.16
N ARG A 67 13.00 3.29 22.36
CA ARG A 67 13.28 2.56 23.62
C ARG A 67 12.47 1.27 23.75
N PHE A 68 11.33 1.14 23.07
CA PHE A 68 10.56 -0.10 23.09
C PHE A 68 11.28 -1.24 22.35
N VAL A 69 12.13 -0.93 21.36
CA VAL A 69 13.00 -1.94 20.72
C VAL A 69 13.93 -2.58 21.74
N ASN A 70 14.37 -1.82 22.75
CA ASN A 70 15.24 -2.32 23.82
C ASN A 70 14.51 -3.22 24.84
N LEU A 71 13.18 -3.23 24.87
CA LEU A 71 12.40 -4.15 25.70
C LEU A 71 12.40 -5.58 25.14
N PHE A 72 12.64 -5.74 23.83
CA PHE A 72 12.76 -7.05 23.20
C PHE A 72 14.19 -7.61 23.32
N ALA A 73 14.60 -7.86 24.57
CA ALA A 73 15.96 -8.30 24.90
C ALA A 73 16.37 -9.66 24.28
N PHE A 74 15.39 -10.47 23.83
CA PHE A 74 15.61 -11.76 23.17
C PHE A 74 16.12 -11.63 21.73
N LEU A 75 16.04 -10.45 21.10
CA LEU A 75 16.57 -10.22 19.76
C LEU A 75 18.09 -9.97 19.77
N PRO A 76 18.84 -10.39 18.75
CA PRO A 76 20.26 -10.06 18.62
C PRO A 76 20.49 -8.54 18.63
N GLN A 77 21.61 -8.08 19.21
CA GLN A 77 21.94 -6.65 19.30
C GLN A 77 21.94 -5.97 17.92
N SER A 78 22.48 -6.63 16.90
CA SER A 78 22.49 -6.15 15.52
C SER A 78 21.09 -5.90 14.93
N PHE A 79 20.08 -6.69 15.31
CA PHE A 79 18.69 -6.47 14.90
C PHE A 79 18.06 -5.31 15.66
N ARG A 80 18.36 -5.18 16.96
CA ARG A 80 17.88 -4.06 17.79
C ARG A 80 18.41 -2.72 17.30
N ASP A 81 19.69 -2.65 16.97
CA ASP A 81 20.32 -1.43 16.46
C ASP A 81 19.72 -1.04 15.10
N ARG A 82 19.58 -2.03 14.20
CA ARG A 82 19.01 -1.80 12.86
C ARG A 82 17.53 -1.40 12.91
N ALA A 83 16.75 -2.01 13.79
CA ALA A 83 15.36 -1.64 14.02
C ALA A 83 15.25 -0.25 14.68
N GLY A 84 16.14 0.07 15.63
CA GLY A 84 16.21 1.38 16.26
C GLY A 84 16.54 2.49 15.27
N ASP A 85 17.51 2.25 14.38
CA ASP A 85 17.88 3.18 13.31
C ASP A 85 16.74 3.35 12.30
N PHE A 86 16.09 2.26 11.89
CA PHE A 86 14.90 2.34 11.02
C PHE A 86 13.79 3.18 11.67
N LEU A 87 13.49 2.96 12.95
CA LEU A 87 12.49 3.74 13.67
C LEU A 87 12.86 5.21 13.79
N ARG A 88 14.13 5.55 14.03
CA ARG A 88 14.59 6.95 14.07
C ARG A 88 14.36 7.63 12.73
N HIS A 89 14.79 7.02 11.62
CA HIS A 89 14.55 7.56 10.28
C HIS A 89 13.06 7.67 9.94
N PHE A 90 12.25 6.70 10.38
CA PHE A 90 10.80 6.75 10.23
C PHE A 90 10.17 7.90 11.03
N ILE A 91 10.55 8.07 12.30
CA ILE A 91 10.09 9.17 13.15
C ILE A 91 10.53 10.53 12.58
N ASP A 92 11.76 10.65 12.10
CA ASP A 92 12.26 11.88 11.46
C ASP A 92 11.53 12.14 10.13
N GLY A 93 11.22 11.08 9.36
CA GLY A 93 10.43 11.13 8.14
C GLY A 93 9.00 11.62 8.40
N VAL A 94 8.29 11.00 9.34
CA VAL A 94 6.94 11.41 9.77
C VAL A 94 6.98 12.80 10.40
N GLY A 95 8.01 13.09 11.20
CA GLY A 95 8.28 14.39 11.79
C GLY A 95 8.57 15.47 10.74
N SER A 96 9.10 15.14 9.56
CA SER A 96 9.28 16.10 8.47
C SER A 96 7.95 16.55 7.83
N VAL A 97 6.90 15.71 7.95
CA VAL A 97 5.51 16.01 7.55
C VAL A 97 4.83 16.93 8.57
N SER A 98 5.45 17.22 9.72
CA SER A 98 4.91 18.19 10.70
C SER A 98 4.85 19.64 10.19
N HIS A 99 5.41 19.93 9.01
CA HIS A 99 5.25 21.22 8.36
C HIS A 99 4.00 21.20 7.45
N PRO A 100 2.87 21.80 7.87
CA PRO A 100 1.58 21.69 7.17
C PRO A 100 1.64 22.18 5.70
N LYS A 101 2.54 23.11 5.39
CA LYS A 101 2.75 23.63 4.03
C LYS A 101 3.31 22.60 3.03
N ARG A 102 4.02 21.57 3.51
CA ARG A 102 4.53 20.47 2.67
C ARG A 102 3.66 19.22 2.77
N ALA A 103 3.03 19.01 3.92
CA ALA A 103 2.10 17.91 4.14
C ALA A 103 0.82 18.01 3.28
N ALA A 104 0.25 19.21 3.16
CA ALA A 104 -0.99 19.41 2.42
C ALA A 104 -0.91 18.97 0.94
N PRO A 105 0.06 19.42 0.12
CA PRO A 105 0.15 18.96 -1.27
C PRO A 105 0.47 17.47 -1.37
N PHE A 106 1.27 16.92 -0.44
CA PHE A 106 1.56 15.49 -0.40
C PHE A 106 0.29 14.67 -0.14
N ILE A 107 -0.44 14.97 0.93
CA ILE A 107 -1.70 14.30 1.29
C ILE A 107 -2.74 14.44 0.17
N ALA A 108 -2.85 15.63 -0.43
CA ALA A 108 -3.77 15.86 -1.53
C ALA A 108 -3.42 15.01 -2.76
N LEU A 109 -2.13 14.94 -3.12
CA LEU A 109 -1.67 14.13 -4.24
C LEU A 109 -1.86 12.64 -3.97
N THR A 110 -1.50 12.15 -2.78
CA THR A 110 -1.72 10.75 -2.38
C THR A 110 -3.21 10.41 -2.39
N GLY A 111 -4.05 11.28 -1.83
CA GLY A 111 -5.51 11.10 -1.86
C GLY A 111 -6.07 11.07 -3.28
N LEU A 112 -5.57 11.93 -4.16
CA LEU A 112 -5.96 11.94 -5.57
C LEU A 112 -5.52 10.66 -6.29
N ILE A 113 -4.30 10.18 -6.08
CA ILE A 113 -3.79 8.93 -6.66
C ILE A 113 -4.72 7.77 -6.29
N TRP A 114 -5.00 7.60 -4.99
CA TRP A 114 -5.86 6.49 -4.56
C TRP A 114 -7.30 6.66 -5.04
N LEU A 115 -7.84 7.87 -5.08
CA LEU A 115 -9.16 8.12 -5.64
C LEU A 115 -9.24 7.73 -7.12
N LEU A 116 -8.22 8.07 -7.90
CA LEU A 116 -8.13 7.69 -9.31
C LEU A 116 -8.01 6.17 -9.47
N ASP A 117 -7.22 5.50 -8.65
CA ASP A 117 -7.12 4.04 -8.66
C ASP A 117 -8.45 3.37 -8.30
N GLY A 118 -9.12 3.86 -7.26
CA GLY A 118 -10.45 3.39 -6.86
C GLY A 118 -11.49 3.58 -7.95
N ALA A 119 -11.56 4.77 -8.55
CA ALA A 119 -12.45 5.07 -9.66
C ALA A 119 -12.11 4.21 -10.90
N GLY A 120 -10.82 4.00 -11.18
CA GLY A 120 -10.34 3.13 -12.25
C GLY A 120 -10.84 1.70 -12.08
N MET A 121 -10.76 1.14 -10.85
CA MET A 121 -11.30 -0.19 -10.55
C MET A 121 -12.80 -0.28 -10.77
N VAL A 122 -13.55 0.75 -10.37
CA VAL A 122 -15.00 0.81 -10.60
C VAL A 122 -15.32 0.80 -12.09
N ILE A 123 -14.61 1.61 -12.88
CA ILE A 123 -14.80 1.68 -14.35
C ILE A 123 -14.45 0.34 -15.01
N LEU A 124 -13.33 -0.27 -14.61
CA LEU A 124 -12.90 -1.57 -15.13
C LEU A 124 -13.90 -2.68 -14.77
N ALA A 125 -14.39 -2.71 -13.53
CA ALA A 125 -15.45 -3.64 -13.13
C ALA A 125 -16.71 -3.47 -13.99
N ALA A 126 -17.16 -2.22 -14.19
CA ALA A 126 -18.31 -1.92 -15.04
C ALA A 126 -18.10 -2.38 -16.49
N SER A 127 -16.88 -2.29 -17.03
CA SER A 127 -16.56 -2.79 -18.37
C SER A 127 -16.66 -4.32 -18.51
N LEU A 128 -16.57 -5.04 -17.39
CA LEU A 128 -16.75 -6.50 -17.30
C LEU A 128 -18.21 -6.88 -16.98
N GLY A 129 -19.13 -5.91 -16.90
CA GLY A 129 -20.53 -6.14 -16.53
C GLY A 129 -20.76 -6.34 -15.03
N GLU A 130 -19.75 -6.09 -14.20
CA GLU A 130 -19.83 -6.21 -12.74
C GLU A 130 -20.13 -4.87 -12.07
N THR A 131 -20.72 -4.92 -10.88
CA THR A 131 -20.98 -3.71 -10.08
C THR A 131 -20.04 -3.63 -8.89
N LEU A 132 -19.17 -2.61 -8.89
CA LEU A 132 -18.25 -2.32 -7.80
C LEU A 132 -18.48 -0.91 -7.29
N THR A 133 -18.79 -0.76 -6.02
CA THR A 133 -18.84 0.57 -5.41
C THR A 133 -17.44 1.08 -5.13
N LEU A 134 -17.26 2.40 -5.08
CA LEU A 134 -15.98 3.02 -4.74
C LEU A 134 -15.45 2.57 -3.35
N ARG A 135 -16.36 2.26 -2.42
CA ARG A 135 -16.00 1.74 -1.09
C ARG A 135 -15.43 0.32 -1.20
N GLN A 136 -16.07 -0.55 -1.95
CA GLN A 136 -15.59 -1.92 -2.20
C GLN A 136 -14.27 -1.92 -2.97
N SER A 137 -14.07 -1.02 -3.93
CA SER A 137 -12.80 -0.89 -4.63
C SER A 137 -11.67 -0.51 -3.68
N PHE A 138 -11.89 0.39 -2.74
CA PHE A 138 -10.88 0.74 -1.73
C PHE A 138 -10.55 -0.42 -0.80
N VAL A 139 -11.53 -1.21 -0.38
CA VAL A 139 -11.28 -2.44 0.38
C VAL A 139 -10.42 -3.41 -0.43
N PHE A 140 -10.75 -3.61 -1.70
CA PHE A 140 -9.99 -4.48 -2.60
C PHE A 140 -8.54 -3.99 -2.80
N ILE A 141 -8.36 -2.71 -3.12
CA ILE A 141 -7.02 -2.11 -3.31
C ILE A 141 -6.21 -2.19 -2.01
N ALA A 142 -6.82 -1.96 -0.85
CA ALA A 142 -6.14 -2.09 0.42
C ALA A 142 -5.70 -3.54 0.70
N ALA A 143 -6.53 -4.53 0.37
CA ALA A 143 -6.16 -5.94 0.47
C ALA A 143 -4.98 -6.30 -0.46
N LEU A 144 -4.99 -5.79 -1.70
CA LEU A 144 -3.86 -5.93 -2.63
C LEU A 144 -2.59 -5.29 -2.06
N GLY A 145 -2.69 -4.07 -1.53
CA GLY A 145 -1.58 -3.34 -0.90
C GLY A 145 -0.95 -4.12 0.24
N VAL A 146 -1.76 -4.64 1.17
CA VAL A 146 -1.27 -5.49 2.27
C VAL A 146 -0.62 -6.77 1.76
N SER A 147 -1.23 -7.42 0.76
CA SER A 147 -0.64 -8.63 0.16
C SER A 147 0.71 -8.36 -0.53
N SER A 148 0.91 -7.15 -1.05
CA SER A 148 2.15 -6.77 -1.75
C SER A 148 3.37 -6.69 -0.83
N ALA A 149 3.14 -6.56 0.48
CA ALA A 149 4.16 -6.55 1.52
C ALA A 149 4.63 -7.97 1.92
N LEU A 150 3.88 -9.00 1.52
CA LEU A 150 4.25 -10.39 1.78
C LEU A 150 5.36 -10.84 0.81
N PRO A 151 6.28 -11.73 1.23
CA PRO A 151 7.21 -12.39 0.32
C PRO A 151 6.41 -13.08 -0.80
N SER A 152 6.57 -12.61 -2.04
CA SER A 152 5.69 -12.97 -3.15
C SER A 152 6.46 -13.52 -4.34
N THR A 153 5.75 -14.26 -5.20
CA THR A 153 6.22 -14.68 -6.52
C THR A 153 6.58 -13.48 -7.40
N PRO A 154 7.48 -13.63 -8.39
CA PRO A 154 7.77 -12.57 -9.36
C PRO A 154 6.49 -12.05 -10.01
N GLY A 155 6.30 -10.73 -9.98
CA GLY A 155 5.11 -10.08 -10.56
C GLY A 155 3.80 -10.31 -9.79
N TYR A 156 3.84 -10.84 -8.57
CA TYR A 156 2.66 -11.12 -7.74
C TYR A 156 1.65 -12.10 -8.37
N VAL A 157 2.12 -12.94 -9.31
CA VAL A 157 1.30 -13.95 -9.98
C VAL A 157 0.87 -15.02 -8.97
N GLY A 158 -0.44 -15.27 -8.89
CA GLY A 158 -1.07 -16.15 -7.92
C GLY A 158 -1.59 -15.40 -6.68
N VAL A 159 -0.76 -14.55 -6.06
CA VAL A 159 -1.13 -13.83 -4.84
C VAL A 159 -2.26 -12.83 -5.12
N TYR A 160 -2.12 -11.99 -6.14
CA TYR A 160 -3.16 -11.00 -6.47
C TYR A 160 -4.43 -11.65 -6.98
N GLN A 161 -4.32 -12.76 -7.75
CA GLN A 161 -5.47 -13.55 -8.18
C GLN A 161 -6.23 -14.12 -6.99
N PHE A 162 -5.51 -14.69 -6.03
CA PHE A 162 -6.10 -15.18 -4.79
C PHE A 162 -6.81 -14.06 -4.02
N VAL A 163 -6.14 -12.91 -3.83
CA VAL A 163 -6.73 -11.76 -3.14
C VAL A 163 -7.98 -11.26 -3.85
N ALA A 164 -7.94 -11.13 -5.18
CA ALA A 164 -9.09 -10.69 -5.97
C ALA A 164 -10.30 -11.60 -5.78
N VAL A 165 -10.12 -12.92 -5.85
CA VAL A 165 -11.21 -13.87 -5.61
C VAL A 165 -11.70 -13.77 -4.16
N ALA A 166 -10.78 -13.72 -3.19
CA ALA A 166 -11.11 -13.64 -1.76
C ALA A 166 -11.87 -12.37 -1.37
N THR A 167 -11.65 -11.25 -2.07
CA THR A 167 -12.32 -9.98 -1.77
C THR A 167 -13.53 -9.68 -2.63
N LEU A 168 -13.48 -9.99 -3.94
CA LEU A 168 -14.52 -9.57 -4.88
C LEU A 168 -15.69 -10.56 -4.95
N VAL A 169 -15.45 -11.87 -4.78
CA VAL A 169 -16.55 -12.86 -4.77
C VAL A 169 -17.54 -12.59 -3.62
N PRO A 170 -17.11 -12.25 -2.39
CA PRO A 170 -18.02 -11.78 -1.35
C PRO A 170 -18.80 -10.50 -1.73
N PHE A 171 -18.29 -9.69 -2.65
CA PHE A 171 -18.99 -8.55 -3.23
C PHE A 171 -19.86 -8.93 -4.44
N SER A 172 -20.23 -10.20 -4.56
CA SER A 172 -21.11 -10.77 -5.59
C SER A 172 -20.50 -10.87 -6.99
N PHE A 173 -19.18 -10.76 -7.13
CA PHE A 173 -18.51 -11.05 -8.40
C PHE A 173 -18.52 -12.56 -8.66
N SER A 174 -18.59 -12.93 -9.94
CA SER A 174 -18.16 -14.29 -10.33
C SER A 174 -16.65 -14.45 -10.12
N GLN A 175 -16.20 -15.68 -9.85
CA GLN A 175 -14.76 -15.96 -9.74
C GLN A 175 -14.02 -15.62 -11.05
N GLU A 176 -14.66 -15.88 -12.19
CA GLU A 176 -14.13 -15.59 -13.52
C GLU A 176 -13.94 -14.08 -13.74
N SER A 177 -14.94 -13.27 -13.39
CA SER A 177 -14.87 -11.81 -13.48
C SER A 177 -13.82 -11.23 -12.54
N ALA A 178 -13.70 -11.75 -11.32
CA ALA A 178 -12.69 -11.32 -10.35
C ALA A 178 -11.27 -11.56 -10.87
N LEU A 179 -11.04 -12.74 -11.48
CA LEU A 179 -9.76 -13.08 -12.12
C LEU A 179 -9.50 -12.22 -13.36
N ALA A 180 -10.52 -12.00 -14.20
CA ALA A 180 -10.40 -11.15 -15.38
C ALA A 180 -10.02 -9.71 -14.99
N LEU A 181 -10.68 -9.14 -13.99
CA LEU A 181 -10.40 -7.79 -13.49
C LEU A 181 -8.95 -7.64 -13.05
N ILE A 182 -8.47 -8.52 -12.17
CA ILE A 182 -7.12 -8.38 -11.61
C ILE A 182 -6.03 -8.66 -12.64
N LEU A 183 -6.25 -9.58 -13.58
CA LEU A 183 -5.31 -9.82 -14.68
C LEU A 183 -5.23 -8.60 -15.59
N PHE A 184 -6.37 -7.98 -15.92
CA PHE A 184 -6.40 -6.77 -16.73
C PHE A 184 -5.63 -5.62 -16.06
N VAL A 185 -5.88 -5.42 -14.76
CA VAL A 185 -5.16 -4.44 -13.94
C VAL A 185 -3.65 -4.71 -13.92
N GLN A 186 -3.23 -5.96 -13.70
CA GLN A 186 -1.81 -6.32 -13.69
C GLN A 186 -1.15 -6.04 -15.04
N ILE A 187 -1.78 -6.44 -16.15
CA ILE A 187 -1.26 -6.20 -17.49
C ILE A 187 -1.12 -4.70 -17.76
N LEU A 188 -2.15 -3.91 -17.45
CA LEU A 188 -2.09 -2.46 -17.58
C LEU A 188 -0.97 -1.85 -16.74
N ASN A 189 -0.81 -2.30 -15.49
CA ASN A 189 0.25 -1.81 -14.63
C ASN A 189 1.64 -2.13 -15.21
N PHE A 190 1.84 -3.36 -15.69
CA PHE A 190 3.09 -3.74 -16.37
C PHE A 190 3.36 -2.89 -17.61
N ILE A 191 2.35 -2.63 -18.44
CA ILE A 191 2.49 -1.79 -19.65
C ILE A 191 2.90 -0.38 -19.26
N VAL A 192 2.22 0.24 -18.28
CA VAL A 192 2.51 1.61 -17.84
C VAL A 192 3.91 1.71 -17.24
N VAL A 193 4.27 0.79 -16.34
CA VAL A 193 5.60 0.79 -15.70
C VAL A 193 6.69 0.53 -16.72
N ALA A 194 6.50 -0.43 -17.64
CA ALA A 194 7.46 -0.71 -18.71
C ALA A 194 7.63 0.49 -19.64
N PHE A 195 6.54 1.14 -20.04
CA PHE A 195 6.56 2.31 -20.90
C PHE A 195 7.40 3.45 -20.28
N TRP A 196 7.09 3.84 -19.05
CA TRP A 196 7.83 4.89 -18.36
C TRP A 196 9.28 4.49 -18.04
N GLY A 197 9.51 3.22 -17.70
CA GLY A 197 10.84 2.68 -17.45
C GLY A 197 11.74 2.74 -18.69
N VAL A 198 11.23 2.30 -19.85
CA VAL A 198 11.95 2.37 -21.13
C VAL A 198 12.22 3.81 -21.54
N LEU A 199 11.22 4.70 -21.40
CA LEU A 199 11.39 6.12 -21.70
C LEU A 199 12.47 6.76 -20.81
N GLY A 200 12.44 6.48 -19.51
CA GLY A 200 13.44 6.97 -18.55
C GLY A 200 14.84 6.46 -18.86
N LEU A 201 14.99 5.18 -19.21
CA LEU A 201 16.26 4.60 -19.65
C LEU A 201 16.77 5.27 -20.93
N TRP A 202 15.89 5.48 -21.92
CA TRP A 202 16.26 6.12 -23.18
C TRP A 202 16.76 7.55 -22.98
N VAL A 203 16.04 8.35 -22.18
CA VAL A 203 16.46 9.72 -21.85
C VAL A 203 17.79 9.73 -21.09
N GLY A 204 17.94 8.86 -20.09
CA GLY A 204 19.17 8.76 -19.29
C GLY A 204 20.39 8.35 -20.12
N LEU A 205 20.23 7.40 -21.05
CA LEU A 205 21.29 6.99 -21.98
C LEU A 205 21.70 8.15 -22.89
N ARG A 206 20.73 8.91 -23.41
CA ARG A 206 21.01 10.08 -24.28
C ARG A 206 21.78 11.18 -23.55
N GLU A 207 21.43 11.48 -22.31
CA GLU A 207 22.19 12.45 -21.50
C GLU A 207 23.61 11.98 -21.19
N SER A 208 23.80 10.68 -20.92
CA SER A 208 25.12 10.11 -20.65
C SER A 208 26.04 10.15 -21.87
N ALA A 209 25.48 10.05 -23.08
CA ALA A 209 26.21 10.15 -24.34
C ALA A 209 26.62 11.60 -24.65
N ASN A 210 25.80 12.60 -24.30
CA ASN A 210 26.09 14.02 -24.53
C ASN A 210 27.08 14.63 -23.52
N ARG A 211 27.35 13.96 -22.39
CA ARG A 211 28.33 14.42 -21.37
C ARG A 211 29.75 13.87 -21.59
N ARG A 212 29.97 13.08 -22.64
CA ARG A 212 31.27 12.60 -23.08
C ARG A 212 31.74 13.39 -24.29
#